data_AF-A0A8F7KPB1-F1
#
_entry.id   AF-A0A8F7KPB1-F1
#
_cell.length_a   1.000
_cell.length_b   1.000
_cell.length_c   1.000
_cell.angle_alpha   90.00
_cell.angle_beta   90.00
_cell.angle_gamma   90.00
#
_symmetry.space_group_name_H-M   'P 1'
#
loop_
_entity.id
_entity.type
_entity.pdbx_description
1 polymer ?
#
loop_
_entity_poly.entity_id
_entity_poly.type
_entity_poly.pdbx_seq_one_letter_code
_entity_poly.pdbx_strand_id
1 'polypeptide(L)'
;MVKHLESKGIGLKSLQESIDTTSSSGMLIFHLFGALAEFERNLTRERTQAGLQAARARGRKGGRPKTLSKDKQALAVQLYNEKKHTVAQICVLMGISRPTLYKYIESARLFKK
;
A
#
# COMPACT_ATOMS: atom_id res chain seq x y z
N MET A 1 5.37 1.32 -22.79
CA MET A 1 4.78 2.15 -23.87
C MET A 1 5.71 2.23 -25.08
N VAL A 2 6.90 2.85 -25.00
CA VAL A 2 7.79 3.01 -26.17
C VAL A 2 8.28 1.66 -26.75
N LYS A 3 8.71 0.72 -25.90
CA LYS A 3 9.03 -0.66 -26.33
C LYS A 3 7.89 -1.37 -27.07
N HIS A 4 6.63 -1.03 -26.75
CA HIS A 4 5.46 -1.59 -27.43
C HIS A 4 5.26 -0.97 -28.82
N LEU A 5 5.53 0.33 -28.97
CA LEU A 5 5.52 1.00 -30.27
C LEU A 5 6.62 0.45 -31.18
N GLU A 6 7.82 0.29 -30.64
CA GLU A 6 8.97 -0.31 -31.32
C GLU A 6 8.67 -1.73 -31.81
N SER A 7 8.03 -2.57 -30.98
CA SER A 7 7.61 -3.93 -31.39
C SER A 7 6.62 -3.96 -32.56
N LYS A 8 5.97 -2.83 -32.84
CA LYS A 8 5.05 -2.63 -33.97
C LYS A 8 5.68 -1.86 -35.13
N GLY A 9 6.98 -1.56 -35.08
CA GLY A 9 7.69 -0.75 -36.08
C GLY A 9 7.32 0.74 -36.05
N ILE A 10 6.77 1.25 -34.94
CA ILE A 10 6.32 2.64 -34.80
C ILE A 10 7.37 3.44 -34.02
N GLY A 11 7.86 4.52 -34.63
CA GLY A 11 8.74 5.49 -33.98
C GLY A 11 8.00 6.52 -33.14
N LEU A 12 8.61 6.94 -32.03
CA LEU A 12 8.14 8.06 -31.21
C LEU A 12 8.97 9.30 -31.55
N LYS A 13 8.28 10.41 -31.84
CA LYS A 13 8.90 11.72 -31.97
C LYS A 13 8.25 12.72 -31.02
N SER A 14 9.03 13.25 -30.09
CA SER A 14 8.62 14.36 -29.23
C SER A 14 8.97 15.68 -29.91
N LEU A 15 7.97 16.51 -30.15
CA LEU A 15 8.15 17.83 -30.78
C LEU A 15 8.78 18.85 -29.82
N GLN A 16 8.53 18.71 -28.52
CA GLN A 16 9.01 19.63 -27.51
C GLN A 16 10.44 19.29 -27.04
N GLU A 17 10.69 18.00 -26.79
CA GLU A 17 11.96 17.51 -26.25
C GLU A 17 12.98 17.20 -27.36
N SER A 18 12.59 17.33 -28.63
CA SER A 18 13.40 16.96 -29.81
C SER A 18 13.95 15.52 -29.77
N ILE A 19 13.22 14.61 -29.10
CA ILE A 19 13.55 13.18 -29.06
C ILE A 19 12.93 12.51 -30.28
N ASP A 20 13.76 11.87 -31.10
CA ASP A 20 13.32 11.08 -32.25
C ASP A 20 13.87 9.66 -32.17
N THR A 21 13.03 8.73 -31.73
CA THR A 21 13.41 7.32 -31.54
C THR A 21 13.53 6.54 -32.84
N THR A 22 13.35 7.18 -34.00
CA THR A 22 13.64 6.56 -35.32
C THR A 22 15.13 6.65 -35.69
N SER A 23 15.88 7.52 -35.01
CA SER A 23 17.32 7.69 -35.20
C SER A 23 18.12 6.96 -34.12
N SER A 24 19.33 6.48 -34.46
CA SER A 24 20.23 5.83 -33.48
C SER A 24 20.60 6.77 -32.33
N SER A 25 20.85 8.05 -32.62
CA SER A 25 21.17 9.06 -31.60
C SER A 25 19.98 9.36 -30.69
N GLY A 26 18.77 9.49 -31.24
CA GLY A 26 17.57 9.73 -30.44
C GLY A 26 17.16 8.51 -29.61
N MET A 27 17.41 7.29 -30.09
CA MET A 27 17.28 6.07 -29.28
C MET A 27 18.26 6.04 -28.10
N LEU A 28 19.52 6.42 -28.32
CA LEU A 28 20.50 6.52 -27.23
C LEU A 28 20.07 7.52 -26.16
N ILE A 29 19.64 8.73 -26.58
CA ILE A 29 19.16 9.77 -25.67
C ILE A 29 17.92 9.28 -24.90
N PHE A 30 16.98 8.62 -25.58
CA PHE A 30 15.81 8.04 -24.95
C PHE A 30 16.18 7.00 -23.87
N HIS A 31 17.14 6.12 -24.16
CA HIS A 31 17.62 5.14 -23.17
C HIS A 31 18.31 5.79 -21.98
N LEU A 32 19.11 6.83 -22.21
CA LEU A 32 19.75 7.58 -21.13
C LEU A 32 18.72 8.22 -20.20
N PHE A 33 17.69 8.88 -20.76
CA PHE A 33 16.60 9.43 -19.94
C PHE A 33 15.80 8.35 -19.21
N GLY A 34 15.59 7.19 -19.84
CA GLY A 34 14.99 6.04 -19.18
C GLY A 34 15.79 5.58 -17.97
N ALA A 35 17.12 5.46 -18.10
CA ALA A 35 18.01 5.09 -17.01
C ALA A 35 18.05 6.14 -15.90
N LEU A 36 18.07 7.43 -16.25
CA LEU A 36 18.03 8.53 -15.28
C LEU A 36 16.71 8.53 -14.50
N ALA A 37 15.57 8.36 -15.18
CA ALA A 37 14.27 8.29 -14.52
C ALA A 37 14.17 7.09 -13.55
N GLU A 38 14.75 5.94 -13.91
CA GLU A 38 14.83 4.79 -13.03
C GLU A 38 15.72 5.06 -11.80
N PHE A 39 16.88 5.69 -12.00
CA PHE A 39 17.77 6.11 -10.92
C PHE A 39 17.08 7.06 -9.93
N GLU A 40 16.41 8.10 -10.41
CA GLU A 40 15.67 9.04 -9.56
C GLU A 40 14.54 8.37 -8.78
N ARG A 41 13.83 7.43 -9.43
CA ARG A 41 12.78 6.64 -8.77
C ARG A 41 13.34 5.78 -7.64
N ASN A 42 14.49 5.15 -7.86
CA ASN A 42 15.18 4.35 -6.86
C ASN A 42 15.65 5.23 -5.69
N LEU A 43 16.28 6.37 -5.97
CA LEU A 43 16.72 7.32 -4.94
C LEU A 43 15.56 7.84 -4.08
N THR A 44 14.43 8.15 -4.70
CA THR A 44 13.21 8.57 -3.98
C THR A 44 12.69 7.45 -3.06
N ARG A 45 12.71 6.21 -3.54
CA ARG A 45 12.31 5.03 -2.75
C ARG A 45 13.25 4.82 -1.57
N GLU A 46 14.55 4.90 -1.77
CA GLU A 46 15.55 4.76 -0.70
C GLU A 46 15.34 5.79 0.41
N ARG A 47 15.18 7.07 0.04
CA ARG A 47 14.89 8.15 0.99
C ARG A 47 13.60 7.91 1.76
N THR A 48 12.56 7.43 1.07
CA THR A 48 11.27 7.10 1.71
C THR A 48 11.44 5.97 2.72
N GLN A 49 12.20 4.92 2.38
CA GLN A 49 12.47 3.81 3.29
C GLN A 49 13.27 4.25 4.51
N ALA A 50 14.31 5.06 4.32
CA ALA A 50 15.08 5.62 5.42
C ALA A 50 14.20 6.44 6.38
N GLY A 51 13.32 7.29 5.83
CA GLY A 51 12.35 8.04 6.62
C GLY A 51 11.36 7.16 7.38
N LEU A 52 10.83 6.10 6.74
CA LEU A 52 9.95 5.13 7.38
C LEU A 52 10.64 4.35 8.50
N GLN A 53 11.88 3.93 8.31
CA GLN A 53 12.69 3.25 9.32
C GLN A 53 12.93 4.16 10.52
N ALA A 54 13.34 5.41 10.30
CA ALA A 54 13.53 6.39 11.37
C ALA A 54 12.22 6.67 12.14
N ALA A 55 11.08 6.76 11.44
CA ALA A 55 9.79 6.93 12.09
C ALA A 55 9.37 5.71 12.93
N ARG A 56 9.62 4.49 12.43
CA ARG A 56 9.39 3.24 13.18
C ARG A 56 10.26 3.14 14.43
N ALA A 57 11.53 3.54 14.34
CA ALA A 57 12.44 3.59 15.49
C ALA A 57 11.94 4.54 16.59
N ARG A 58 11.26 5.64 16.21
CA ARG A 58 10.55 6.54 17.14
C ARG A 58 9.19 6.01 17.62
N GLY A 59 8.84 4.75 17.34
CA GLY A 59 7.59 4.12 17.78
C GLY A 59 6.39 4.32 16.85
N ARG A 60 6.53 4.98 15.69
CA ARG A 60 5.43 5.12 14.74
C ARG A 60 5.21 3.80 13.99
N LYS A 61 4.10 3.11 14.27
CA LYS A 61 3.74 1.83 13.63
C LYS A 61 3.34 1.98 12.15
N GLY A 62 2.68 3.09 11.78
CA GLY A 62 2.13 3.31 10.44
C GLY A 62 0.91 2.43 10.12
N GLY A 63 0.46 2.46 8.87
CA GLY A 63 -0.71 1.71 8.39
C GLY A 63 -2.06 2.32 8.78
N ARG A 64 -3.14 1.65 8.37
CA ARG A 64 -4.52 2.07 8.71
C ARG A 64 -4.75 1.91 10.22
N PRO A 65 -5.21 2.94 10.94
CA PRO A 65 -5.54 2.82 12.35
C PRO A 65 -6.66 1.79 12.56
N LYS A 66 -6.62 1.09 13.70
CA LYS A 66 -7.69 0.16 14.08
C LYS A 66 -8.97 0.94 14.37
N THR A 67 -10.11 0.40 13.94
CA THR A 67 -11.43 1.04 14.13
C THR A 67 -11.83 1.14 15.61
N LEU A 68 -11.44 0.16 16.44
CA LEU A 68 -11.74 0.13 17.87
C LEU A 68 -10.46 0.21 18.71
N SER A 69 -10.56 0.83 19.89
CA SER A 69 -9.52 0.76 20.93
C SER A 69 -9.38 -0.68 21.46
N LYS A 70 -8.30 -0.98 22.21
CA LYS A 70 -8.10 -2.32 22.79
C LYS A 70 -9.24 -2.68 23.75
N ASP A 71 -9.70 -1.74 24.56
CA ASP A 71 -10.77 -1.99 25.54
C ASP A 71 -12.10 -2.28 24.85
N LYS A 72 -12.41 -1.53 23.78
CA LYS A 72 -13.59 -1.79 22.95
C LYS A 72 -13.48 -3.12 22.20
N GLN A 73 -12.28 -3.53 21.77
CA GLN A 73 -12.08 -4.88 21.20
C GLN A 73 -12.37 -5.97 22.23
N ALA A 74 -11.87 -5.82 23.47
CA ALA A 74 -12.13 -6.76 24.55
C ALA A 74 -13.62 -6.85 24.88
N LEU A 75 -14.32 -5.70 24.95
CA LEU A 75 -15.76 -5.65 25.16
C LEU A 75 -16.53 -6.36 24.04
N ALA A 76 -16.18 -6.15 22.77
CA ALA A 76 -16.83 -6.83 21.64
C ALA A 76 -16.67 -8.36 21.74
N VAL A 77 -15.49 -8.83 22.14
CA VAL A 77 -15.22 -10.28 22.34
C VAL A 77 -16.00 -10.82 23.54
N GLN A 78 -16.11 -10.04 24.62
CA GLN A 78 -16.91 -10.41 25.79
C GLN A 78 -18.40 -10.53 25.44
N LEU A 79 -18.98 -9.54 24.77
CA LEU A 79 -20.39 -9.57 24.34
C LEU A 79 -20.69 -10.77 23.44
N TYR A 80 -19.74 -11.16 22.59
CA TYR A 80 -19.85 -12.37 21.78
C TYR A 80 -19.83 -13.65 22.64
N ASN A 81 -18.92 -13.74 23.62
CA ASN A 81 -18.80 -14.92 24.50
C ASN A 81 -19.99 -15.08 25.45
N GLU A 82 -20.61 -13.98 25.89
CA GLU A 82 -21.82 -14.01 26.72
C GLU A 82 -23.04 -14.57 25.99
N LYS A 83 -23.03 -14.59 24.64
CA LYS A 83 -24.11 -15.09 23.77
C LYS A 83 -25.49 -14.45 23.99
N LYS A 84 -25.54 -13.30 24.67
CA LYS A 84 -26.79 -12.54 24.93
C LYS A 84 -27.22 -11.65 23.76
N HIS A 85 -26.29 -11.32 22.85
CA HIS A 85 -26.55 -10.49 21.68
C HIS A 85 -26.25 -11.24 20.39
N THR A 86 -27.05 -10.96 19.36
CA THR A 86 -26.75 -11.46 18.02
C THR A 86 -25.51 -10.77 17.46
N VAL A 87 -24.80 -11.47 16.56
CA VAL A 87 -23.63 -10.91 15.85
C VAL A 87 -23.98 -9.59 15.15
N ALA A 88 -25.18 -9.46 14.60
CA ALA A 88 -25.64 -8.23 13.95
C ALA A 88 -25.79 -7.07 14.94
N GLN A 89 -26.39 -7.31 16.10
CA GLN A 89 -26.54 -6.30 17.15
C GLN A 89 -25.18 -5.82 17.67
N ILE A 90 -24.23 -6.73 17.90
CA ILE A 90 -22.88 -6.39 18.34
C ILE A 90 -22.17 -5.51 17.31
N CYS A 91 -22.30 -5.84 16.02
CA CYS A 91 -21.71 -5.06 14.93
C CYS A 91 -22.25 -3.62 14.88
N VAL A 92 -23.57 -3.44 15.04
CA VAL A 92 -24.21 -2.12 15.07
C VAL A 92 -23.75 -1.34 16.31
N LEU A 93 -23.80 -1.95 17.49
CA LEU A 93 -23.45 -1.31 18.76
C LEU A 93 -21.98 -0.87 18.80
N MET A 94 -21.09 -1.67 18.20
CA MET A 94 -19.66 -1.39 18.16
C MET A 94 -19.23 -0.61 16.89
N GLY A 95 -20.14 -0.34 15.95
CA GLY A 95 -19.83 0.36 14.70
C GLY A 95 -18.81 -0.36 13.80
N ILE A 96 -18.85 -1.70 13.75
CA ILE A 96 -17.90 -2.52 12.98
C ILE A 96 -18.62 -3.51 12.07
N SER A 97 -17.94 -3.98 11.02
CA SER A 97 -18.46 -5.02 10.14
C SER A 97 -18.30 -6.43 10.77
N ARG A 98 -19.14 -7.38 10.32
CA ARG A 98 -19.04 -8.80 10.76
C ARG A 98 -17.63 -9.39 10.62
N PRO A 99 -16.91 -9.21 9.49
CA PRO A 99 -15.53 -9.69 9.37
C PRO A 99 -14.58 -9.08 10.40
N THR A 100 -14.78 -7.81 10.75
CA THR A 100 -13.96 -7.11 11.76
C THR A 100 -14.18 -7.72 13.15
N LEU A 101 -15.43 -8.04 13.49
CA LEU A 101 -15.76 -8.72 14.74
C LEU A 101 -15.10 -10.11 14.83
N TYR A 102 -15.24 -10.93 13.79
CA TYR A 102 -14.63 -12.26 13.75
C TYR A 102 -13.11 -12.21 13.83
N LYS A 103 -12.47 -11.24 13.17
CA LYS A 103 -11.02 -11.02 13.28
C LYS A 103 -10.59 -10.71 14.72
N TYR A 104 -11.37 -9.94 15.48
CA TYR A 104 -11.08 -9.71 16.90
C TYR A 104 -11.22 -10.98 17.74
N ILE A 105 -12.28 -11.77 17.51
CA ILE A 105 -12.50 -13.05 18.21
C ILE A 105 -11.37 -14.04 17.93
N GLU A 106 -10.97 -14.19 16.67
CA GLU A 106 -9.86 -15.05 16.26
C GLU A 106 -8.55 -14.61 16.91
N SER A 107 -8.25 -13.30 16.86
CA SER A 107 -7.05 -12.77 17.50
C SER A 107 -7.04 -13.05 19.01
N ALA A 108 -8.19 -12.90 19.70
CA ALA A 108 -8.30 -13.15 21.12
C ALA A 108 -8.15 -14.64 21.49
N ARG A 109 -8.54 -15.57 20.62
CA ARG A 109 -8.32 -17.01 20.81
C ARG A 109 -6.85 -17.39 20.67
N LEU A 110 -6.14 -16.79 19.72
CA LEU A 110 -4.70 -17.02 19.50
C LEU A 110 -3.84 -16.58 20.68
N PHE A 111 -4.23 -15.55 21.42
CA PHE A 111 -3.50 -15.07 22.62
C PHE A 111 -3.77 -15.90 23.89
N LYS A 112 -4.77 -16.81 23.90
CA LYS A 112 -5.07 -17.68 25.05
C LYS A 112 -4.41 -19.06 24.97
N LYS A 113 -3.65 -19.33 23.90
CA LYS A 113 -2.85 -20.54 23.70
C LYS A 113 -1.39 -20.23 24.00
#